data_AF-A0A354CUI7-F1
#
_entry.id   AF-A0A354CUI7-F1
#
_cell.length_a   1.000
_cell.length_b   1.000
_cell.length_c   1.000
_cell.angle_alpha   90.00
_cell.angle_beta   90.00
_cell.angle_gamma   90.00
#
_symmetry.space_group_name_H-M   'P 1'
#
loop_
_entity.id
_entity.type
_entity.pdbx_description
1 polymer ?
#
loop_
_entity_poly.entity_id
_entity_poly.type
_entity_poly.pdbx_seq_one_letter_code
_entity_poly.pdbx_strand_id
1 'polypeptide(L)'
;MTNERYFDLKFTMPIEESQEWQGRKFSFAPDSSPAAWEHYKICYKDTFKDTYNIQSPQFFERRKSDGMYEIKPRRCKNRLYALKNEKLNEKEMGAYGAVERLSGDTDFNFNEYKSKGEEKNKGISSLLSNLDYEGKEKLKKCREKQNTLVNFSLMQSMGNMQRVKSEGLKCEWFDRLDTLIYFLDCYYRGDPNNKDKIFSGSACRDNKIALEEYLKSFSGINDYCKKIYFIDEDLVKELINNGSKPINTVEDISKYMDLALEFWKQKEEKLKSFNEGQRP
;
A
#
# COMPACT_ATOMS: atom_id res chain seq x y z
N MET A 1 -29.88 -4.42 -12.95
CA MET A 1 -28.87 -3.82 -12.05
C MET A 1 -28.46 -2.50 -12.70
N THR A 2 -28.60 -1.35 -12.02
CA THR A 2 -28.19 -0.05 -12.56
C THR A 2 -26.67 0.04 -12.65
N ASN A 3 -26.12 0.82 -13.58
CA ASN A 3 -24.67 0.99 -13.77
C ASN A 3 -23.97 1.40 -12.46
N GLU A 4 -24.58 2.27 -11.65
CA GLU A 4 -24.05 2.69 -10.34
C GLU A 4 -23.82 1.51 -9.38
N ARG A 5 -24.80 0.62 -9.25
CA ARG A 5 -24.70 -0.55 -8.36
C ARG A 5 -23.63 -1.57 -8.82
N TYR A 6 -23.32 -1.59 -10.12
CA TYR A 6 -22.24 -2.41 -10.69
C TYR A 6 -20.85 -1.83 -10.44
N PHE A 7 -20.71 -0.49 -10.44
CA PHE A 7 -19.44 0.17 -10.11
C PHE A 7 -19.12 0.12 -8.61
N ASP A 8 -20.14 0.26 -7.74
CA ASP A 8 -19.98 0.11 -6.29
C ASP A 8 -19.43 -1.27 -5.91
N LEU A 9 -19.95 -2.33 -6.55
CA LEU A 9 -19.50 -3.70 -6.31
C LEU A 9 -18.04 -3.94 -6.72
N LYS A 10 -17.54 -3.25 -7.77
CA LYS A 10 -16.19 -3.49 -8.30
C LYS A 10 -15.08 -3.15 -7.30
N PHE A 11 -15.24 -2.11 -6.50
CA PHE A 11 -14.18 -1.68 -5.57
C PHE A 11 -14.12 -2.50 -4.30
N THR A 12 -15.25 -3.10 -3.91
CA THR A 12 -15.40 -3.84 -2.66
C THR A 12 -15.37 -5.35 -2.85
N MET A 13 -15.31 -5.84 -4.08
CA MET A 13 -15.13 -7.25 -4.37
C MET A 13 -13.66 -7.66 -4.21
N PRO A 14 -13.39 -8.83 -3.58
CA PRO A 14 -12.03 -9.36 -3.51
C PRO A 14 -11.46 -9.62 -4.90
N ILE A 15 -10.21 -9.19 -5.11
CA ILE A 15 -9.44 -9.45 -6.32
C ILE A 15 -8.86 -10.88 -6.26
N GLU A 16 -9.14 -11.66 -7.30
CA GLU A 16 -8.66 -13.03 -7.41
C GLU A 16 -7.15 -13.08 -7.65
N GLU A 17 -6.46 -14.08 -7.08
CA GLU A 17 -5.02 -14.25 -7.30
C GLU A 17 -4.70 -14.72 -8.73
N SER A 18 -5.57 -15.51 -9.36
CA SER A 18 -5.29 -16.09 -10.67
C SER A 18 -5.91 -15.26 -11.79
N GLN A 19 -5.08 -14.59 -12.58
CA GLN A 19 -5.53 -13.66 -13.63
C GLN A 19 -4.77 -13.89 -14.93
N GLU A 20 -5.36 -13.46 -16.03
CA GLU A 20 -4.72 -13.46 -17.35
C GLU A 20 -3.84 -12.23 -17.54
N TRP A 21 -2.66 -12.44 -18.12
CA TRP A 21 -1.74 -11.38 -18.53
C TRP A 21 -1.03 -11.80 -19.82
N GLN A 22 -1.11 -10.97 -20.86
CA GLN A 22 -0.48 -11.24 -22.16
C GLN A 22 -0.82 -12.63 -22.74
N GLY A 23 -2.09 -13.04 -22.66
CA GLY A 23 -2.58 -14.31 -23.21
C GLY A 23 -2.18 -15.56 -22.40
N ARG A 24 -1.68 -15.39 -21.17
CA ARG A 24 -1.34 -16.51 -20.28
C ARG A 24 -1.87 -16.27 -18.87
N LYS A 25 -2.23 -17.36 -18.19
CA LYS A 25 -2.72 -17.32 -16.81
C LYS A 25 -1.56 -17.39 -15.83
N PHE A 26 -1.52 -16.47 -14.87
CA PHE A 26 -0.54 -16.45 -13.78
C PHE A 26 -1.24 -16.31 -12.43
N SER A 27 -0.51 -16.63 -11.36
CA SER A 27 -0.86 -16.23 -10.00
C SER A 27 -0.17 -14.91 -9.68
N PHE A 28 -0.93 -13.93 -9.19
CA PHE A 28 -0.50 -12.59 -8.81
C PHE A 28 -0.77 -12.31 -7.34
N ALA A 29 -0.01 -11.39 -6.77
CA ALA A 29 -0.45 -10.68 -5.57
C ALA A 29 -1.65 -9.79 -5.93
N PRO A 30 -2.77 -9.85 -5.17
CA PRO A 30 -3.99 -9.12 -5.51
C PRO A 30 -3.77 -7.62 -5.75
N ASP A 31 -2.96 -6.99 -4.89
CA ASP A 31 -2.58 -5.56 -4.92
C ASP A 31 -1.72 -5.16 -6.12
N SER A 32 -1.06 -6.11 -6.78
CA SER A 32 -0.14 -5.85 -7.90
C SER A 32 -0.47 -6.70 -9.13
N SER A 33 -1.76 -6.99 -9.29
CA SER A 33 -2.33 -7.83 -10.35
C SER A 33 -2.84 -7.00 -11.54
N PRO A 34 -3.10 -7.61 -12.72
CA PRO A 34 -3.70 -6.92 -13.86
C PRO A 34 -4.95 -6.09 -13.50
N ALA A 35 -5.88 -6.67 -12.74
CA ALA A 35 -7.09 -5.97 -12.30
C ALA A 35 -6.79 -4.75 -11.42
N ALA A 36 -5.82 -4.84 -10.52
CA ALA A 36 -5.38 -3.70 -9.72
C ALA A 36 -4.73 -2.61 -10.58
N TRP A 37 -3.98 -2.99 -11.62
CA TRP A 37 -3.36 -2.02 -12.52
C TRP A 37 -4.36 -1.26 -13.39
N GLU A 38 -5.45 -1.90 -13.85
CA GLU A 38 -6.53 -1.18 -14.53
C GLU A 38 -7.13 -0.08 -13.62
N HIS A 39 -7.23 -0.37 -12.33
CA HIS A 39 -7.65 0.62 -11.33
C HIS A 39 -6.61 1.75 -11.18
N TYR A 40 -5.32 1.43 -11.05
CA TYR A 40 -4.27 2.43 -10.87
C TYR A 40 -4.10 3.36 -12.08
N LYS A 41 -4.28 2.85 -13.30
CA LYS A 41 -4.26 3.64 -14.54
C LYS A 41 -5.31 4.75 -14.55
N ILE A 42 -6.41 4.59 -13.84
CA ILE A 42 -7.47 5.59 -13.74
C ILE A 42 -7.13 6.59 -12.63
N CYS A 43 -6.84 6.09 -11.43
CA CYS A 43 -6.80 6.93 -10.22
C CYS A 43 -5.48 7.68 -10.03
N TYR A 44 -4.39 7.15 -10.59
CA TYR A 44 -3.05 7.74 -10.45
C TYR A 44 -2.49 8.33 -11.75
N LYS A 45 -3.31 8.44 -12.81
CA LYS A 45 -2.87 8.95 -14.12
C LYS A 45 -2.18 10.31 -13.99
N ASP A 46 -2.74 11.22 -13.20
CA ASP A 46 -2.22 12.58 -13.07
C ASP A 46 -1.14 12.69 -11.99
N THR A 47 -1.17 11.83 -10.97
CA THR A 47 -0.22 11.84 -9.85
C THR A 47 1.19 11.47 -10.31
N PHE A 48 1.31 10.53 -11.24
CA PHE A 48 2.60 9.94 -11.60
C PHE A 48 2.93 9.97 -13.09
N LYS A 49 2.07 10.56 -13.96
CA LYS A 49 2.26 10.58 -15.43
C LYS A 49 3.66 10.98 -15.88
N ASP A 50 4.27 11.95 -15.21
CA ASP A 50 5.54 12.53 -15.65
C ASP A 50 6.74 11.71 -15.17
N THR A 51 6.56 10.91 -14.10
CA THR A 51 7.64 10.15 -13.47
C THR A 51 7.60 8.66 -13.83
N TYR A 52 6.42 8.02 -13.80
CA TYR A 52 6.28 6.56 -13.94
C TYR A 52 5.32 6.17 -15.07
N ASN A 53 5.67 5.09 -15.78
CA ASN A 53 4.86 4.51 -16.83
C ASN A 53 3.79 3.57 -16.23
N ILE A 54 2.73 4.16 -15.70
CA ILE A 54 1.59 3.42 -15.12
C ILE A 54 0.75 2.72 -16.20
N GLN A 55 0.79 3.21 -17.44
CA GLN A 55 -0.04 2.67 -18.53
C GLN A 55 0.46 1.31 -19.03
N SER A 56 1.74 1.01 -18.85
CA SER A 56 2.36 -0.23 -19.26
C SER A 56 3.14 -0.89 -18.12
N PRO A 57 2.44 -1.41 -17.08
CA PRO A 57 3.12 -2.10 -15.99
C PRO A 57 3.71 -3.42 -16.49
N GLN A 58 4.81 -3.87 -15.89
CA GLN A 58 5.56 -5.04 -16.33
C GLN A 58 5.97 -5.93 -15.17
N PHE A 59 6.28 -7.19 -15.45
CA PHE A 59 7.06 -7.98 -14.50
C PHE A 59 8.41 -7.31 -14.29
N PHE A 60 8.91 -7.34 -13.05
CA PHE A 60 10.22 -6.80 -12.77
C PHE A 60 10.82 -7.51 -11.56
N GLU A 61 11.68 -8.49 -11.83
CA GLU A 61 12.07 -9.48 -10.82
C GLU A 61 13.57 -9.59 -10.68
N ARG A 62 14.02 -9.70 -9.42
CA ARG A 62 15.44 -9.88 -9.10
C ARG A 62 15.88 -11.31 -9.42
N ARG A 63 16.85 -11.46 -10.32
CA ARG A 63 17.58 -12.70 -10.59
C ARG A 63 18.40 -13.09 -9.37
N LYS A 64 18.31 -14.37 -9.00
CA LYS A 64 19.04 -14.92 -7.85
C LYS A 64 20.54 -15.07 -8.10
N SER A 65 20.95 -15.26 -9.35
CA SER A 65 22.33 -15.58 -9.74
C SER A 65 23.30 -14.42 -9.54
N ASP A 66 22.86 -13.21 -9.88
CA ASP A 66 23.73 -12.03 -9.92
C ASP A 66 23.08 -10.79 -9.27
N GLY A 67 21.84 -10.92 -8.77
CA GLY A 67 21.12 -9.82 -8.16
C GLY A 67 20.60 -8.77 -9.13
N MET A 68 20.78 -8.96 -10.44
CA MET A 68 20.23 -8.10 -11.49
C MET A 68 18.72 -8.28 -11.60
N TYR A 69 18.03 -7.40 -12.32
CA TYR A 69 16.59 -7.50 -12.54
C TYR A 69 16.28 -7.94 -13.97
N GLU A 70 15.13 -8.58 -14.18
CA GLU A 70 14.63 -8.98 -15.50
C GLU A 70 13.11 -8.83 -15.60
N ILE A 71 12.62 -8.58 -16.82
CA ILE A 71 11.19 -8.51 -17.13
C ILE A 71 10.68 -9.93 -17.38
N LYS A 72 10.55 -10.71 -16.31
CA LYS A 72 10.03 -12.09 -16.37
C LYS A 72 9.14 -12.43 -15.18
N PRO A 73 8.12 -13.27 -15.40
CA PRO A 73 7.31 -13.79 -14.31
C PRO A 73 8.10 -14.77 -13.43
N ARG A 74 7.72 -14.84 -12.16
CA ARG A 74 8.08 -15.91 -11.23
C ARG A 74 7.17 -17.12 -11.38
N ARG A 75 7.69 -18.25 -10.88
CA ARG A 75 6.93 -19.51 -10.75
C ARG A 75 5.76 -19.41 -9.77
N CYS A 76 5.82 -18.53 -8.77
CA CYS A 76 4.75 -18.33 -7.79
C CYS A 76 4.58 -16.84 -7.45
N LYS A 77 3.33 -16.44 -7.24
CA LYS A 77 2.84 -15.12 -6.83
C LYS A 77 3.62 -13.93 -7.43
N ASN A 78 3.24 -13.57 -8.64
CA ASN A 78 3.81 -12.48 -9.43
C ASN A 78 3.36 -11.09 -8.95
N ARG A 79 4.16 -10.07 -9.26
CA ARG A 79 3.78 -8.67 -9.11
C ARG A 79 4.12 -7.93 -10.41
N LEU A 80 3.21 -7.05 -10.81
CA LEU A 80 3.46 -6.08 -11.86
C LEU A 80 3.89 -4.73 -11.25
N TYR A 81 4.77 -4.02 -11.93
CA TYR A 81 5.38 -2.76 -11.49
C TYR A 81 5.26 -1.69 -12.57
N ALA A 82 5.06 -0.43 -12.17
CA ALA A 82 5.31 0.72 -13.05
C ALA A 82 6.76 1.16 -12.84
N LEU A 83 7.48 1.26 -13.94
CA LEU A 83 8.86 1.71 -13.97
C LEU A 83 8.91 3.19 -14.35
N LYS A 84 10.02 3.87 -14.06
CA LYS A 84 10.22 5.28 -14.44
C LYS A 84 10.11 5.46 -15.96
N ASN A 85 9.68 6.64 -16.42
CA ASN A 85 9.44 6.94 -17.84
C ASN A 85 10.70 6.94 -18.74
N GLU A 86 11.89 6.75 -18.19
CA GLU A 86 13.12 6.69 -18.98
C GLU A 86 13.18 5.40 -19.82
N LYS A 87 13.59 5.54 -21.09
CA LYS A 87 13.64 4.44 -22.05
C LYS A 87 14.58 3.35 -21.53
N LEU A 88 13.99 2.21 -21.19
CA LEU A 88 14.72 0.98 -20.86
C LEU A 88 15.58 0.57 -22.05
N ASN A 89 16.86 0.93 -22.06
CA ASN A 89 17.84 0.27 -22.91
C ASN A 89 18.04 -1.13 -22.32
N GLU A 90 17.56 -2.17 -23.01
CA GLU A 90 17.67 -3.58 -22.60
C GLU A 90 19.13 -4.00 -22.26
N LYS A 91 20.13 -3.31 -22.82
CA LYS A 91 21.56 -3.54 -22.55
C LYS A 91 22.08 -2.93 -21.25
N GLU A 92 21.35 -2.02 -20.60
CA GLU A 92 21.80 -1.24 -19.43
C GLU A 92 21.01 -1.57 -18.14
N MET A 93 20.25 -2.67 -18.14
CA MET A 93 19.51 -3.15 -16.96
C MET A 93 20.39 -3.55 -15.76
N GLY A 94 21.72 -3.54 -15.93
CA GLY A 94 22.67 -3.72 -14.83
C GLY A 94 22.97 -2.46 -14.02
N ALA A 95 22.60 -1.27 -14.52
CA ALA A 95 22.94 0.01 -13.91
C ALA A 95 21.81 1.06 -13.88
N TYR A 96 20.63 0.76 -14.43
CA TYR A 96 19.40 1.40 -13.94
C TYR A 96 19.00 0.65 -12.68
N GLY A 97 19.45 1.20 -11.55
CA GLY A 97 19.27 0.57 -10.25
C GLY A 97 17.81 0.18 -10.07
N ALA A 98 17.60 -0.91 -9.34
CA ALA A 98 16.30 -1.42 -8.93
C ALA A 98 15.43 -0.42 -8.15
N VAL A 99 15.81 0.86 -8.10
CA VAL A 99 15.57 1.87 -7.08
C VAL A 99 14.26 2.62 -7.29
N GLU A 100 13.77 2.82 -8.52
CA GLU A 100 12.58 3.63 -8.80
C GLU A 100 11.51 2.79 -9.48
N ARG A 101 10.55 2.29 -8.69
CA ARG A 101 9.41 1.52 -9.19
C ARG A 101 8.24 1.61 -8.23
N LEU A 102 7.04 1.60 -8.80
CA LEU A 102 5.80 1.54 -8.05
C LEU A 102 5.19 0.14 -8.14
N SER A 103 4.64 -0.32 -7.01
CA SER A 103 3.78 -1.49 -6.95
C SER A 103 2.61 -1.18 -6.03
N GLY A 104 1.52 -1.93 -6.17
CA GLY A 104 0.46 -1.83 -5.17
C GLY A 104 0.96 -2.23 -3.78
N ASP A 105 0.26 -1.76 -2.77
CA ASP A 105 0.37 -2.17 -1.37
C ASP A 105 -1.03 -2.29 -0.78
N THR A 106 -1.18 -3.19 0.19
CA THR A 106 -2.43 -3.31 0.94
C THR A 106 -2.42 -2.34 2.11
N ASP A 107 -3.31 -1.33 2.11
CA ASP A 107 -3.31 -0.23 3.08
C ASP A 107 -3.47 -0.74 4.52
N PHE A 108 -4.54 -1.46 4.82
CA PHE A 108 -4.76 -2.10 6.13
C PHE A 108 -4.85 -3.62 5.99
N ASN A 109 -4.22 -4.35 6.90
CA ASN A 109 -4.14 -5.81 6.83
C ASN A 109 -4.62 -6.45 8.14
N PHE A 110 -5.78 -7.10 8.10
CA PHE A 110 -6.45 -7.71 9.25
C PHE A 110 -6.49 -9.24 9.19
N ASN A 111 -5.70 -9.85 8.32
CA ASN A 111 -5.64 -11.31 8.17
C ASN A 111 -5.16 -12.00 9.45
N GLU A 112 -5.66 -13.23 9.66
CA GLU A 112 -5.12 -14.12 10.69
C GLU A 112 -3.68 -14.48 10.33
N TYR A 113 -2.74 -14.05 11.18
CA TYR A 113 -1.31 -14.20 10.93
C TYR A 113 -0.93 -15.68 10.82
N LYS A 114 -0.41 -16.07 9.65
CA LYS A 114 0.17 -17.40 9.43
C LYS A 114 1.53 -17.50 10.12
N SER A 115 1.56 -18.18 11.27
CA SER A 115 2.58 -19.10 11.80
C SER A 115 4.08 -18.72 11.86
N LYS A 116 4.55 -17.61 11.28
CA LYS A 116 5.96 -17.15 11.38
C LYS A 116 6.08 -15.91 12.27
N GLY A 117 5.65 -16.04 13.52
CA GLY A 117 5.73 -14.94 14.48
C GLY A 117 4.84 -15.08 15.69
N GLU A 118 4.42 -16.29 16.06
CA GLU A 118 3.53 -16.52 17.22
C GLU A 118 4.05 -15.89 18.51
N GLU A 119 5.36 -15.62 18.65
CA GLU A 119 5.91 -14.89 19.79
C GLU A 119 5.82 -13.37 19.67
N LYS A 120 5.93 -12.81 18.47
CA LYS A 120 6.00 -11.35 18.26
C LYS A 120 4.61 -10.68 18.29
N ASN A 121 3.54 -11.44 18.03
CA ASN A 121 2.18 -10.92 17.87
C ASN A 121 1.22 -11.34 18.99
N LYS A 122 1.70 -11.95 20.08
CA LYS A 122 0.84 -12.46 21.17
C LYS A 122 -0.08 -11.37 21.74
N GLY A 123 0.44 -10.14 21.87
CA GLY A 123 -0.33 -9.00 22.37
C GLY A 123 -1.54 -8.71 21.51
N ILE A 124 -1.34 -8.42 20.22
CA ILE A 124 -2.44 -8.08 19.31
C ILE A 124 -3.44 -9.24 19.15
N SER A 125 -2.95 -10.47 19.01
CA SER A 125 -3.85 -11.64 18.91
C SER A 125 -4.73 -11.82 20.15
N SER A 126 -4.18 -11.55 21.33
CA SER A 126 -4.94 -11.58 22.58
C SER A 126 -6.00 -10.47 22.61
N LEU A 127 -5.65 -9.25 22.19
CA LEU A 127 -6.62 -8.14 22.10
C LEU A 127 -7.78 -8.46 21.14
N LEU A 128 -7.48 -8.98 19.95
CA LEU A 128 -8.50 -9.41 18.98
C LEU A 128 -9.40 -10.51 19.54
N SER A 129 -8.86 -11.43 20.34
CA SER A 129 -9.63 -12.53 20.93
C SER A 129 -10.58 -12.05 22.04
N ASN A 130 -10.19 -10.98 22.72
CA ASN A 130 -10.93 -10.34 23.81
C ASN A 130 -11.96 -9.31 23.33
N LEU A 131 -12.13 -9.12 22.01
CA LEU A 131 -13.20 -8.30 21.47
C LEU A 131 -14.58 -8.84 21.87
N ASP A 132 -15.47 -7.92 22.19
CA ASP A 132 -16.89 -8.19 22.37
C ASP A 132 -17.57 -8.50 21.02
N TYR A 133 -18.89 -8.67 21.03
CA TYR A 133 -19.64 -8.99 19.82
C TYR A 133 -19.52 -7.89 18.74
N GLU A 134 -19.65 -6.62 19.15
CA GLU A 134 -19.56 -5.49 18.23
C GLU A 134 -18.15 -5.37 17.62
N GLY A 135 -17.11 -5.51 18.44
CA GLY A 135 -15.73 -5.54 18.00
C GLY A 135 -15.43 -6.68 17.02
N LYS A 136 -16.02 -7.87 17.22
CA LYS A 136 -15.89 -9.00 16.30
C LYS A 136 -16.59 -8.75 14.96
N GLU A 137 -17.78 -8.16 14.97
CA GLU A 137 -18.46 -7.75 13.74
C GLU A 137 -17.67 -6.67 12.99
N LYS A 138 -17.05 -5.72 13.72
CA LYS A 138 -16.15 -4.72 13.15
C LYS A 138 -14.91 -5.35 12.51
N LEU A 139 -14.27 -6.29 13.20
CA LEU A 139 -13.11 -7.04 12.67
C LEU A 139 -13.47 -7.82 11.41
N LYS A 140 -14.64 -8.45 11.37
CA LYS A 140 -15.14 -9.15 10.19
C LYS A 140 -15.25 -8.22 8.98
N LYS A 141 -15.87 -7.04 9.15
CA LYS A 141 -15.94 -6.01 8.09
C LYS A 141 -14.55 -5.59 7.61
N CYS A 142 -13.59 -5.44 8.52
CA CYS A 142 -12.22 -5.09 8.17
C CYS A 142 -11.53 -6.19 7.33
N ARG A 143 -11.74 -7.47 7.69
CA ARG A 143 -11.20 -8.61 6.94
C ARG A 143 -11.79 -8.74 5.54
N GLU A 144 -13.06 -8.39 5.36
CA GLU A 144 -13.74 -8.41 4.05
C GLU A 144 -13.08 -7.43 3.05
N LYS A 145 -12.44 -6.36 3.54
CA LYS A 145 -11.77 -5.35 2.69
C LYS A 145 -10.34 -5.72 2.28
N GLN A 146 -9.74 -6.75 2.89
CA GLN A 146 -8.32 -7.12 2.72
C GLN A 146 -7.82 -7.11 1.27
N ASN A 147 -8.50 -7.81 0.37
CA ASN A 147 -8.08 -8.01 -1.01
C ASN A 147 -8.88 -7.17 -2.01
N THR A 148 -9.45 -6.05 -1.57
CA THR A 148 -10.34 -5.21 -2.39
C THR A 148 -9.59 -3.99 -2.94
N LEU A 149 -10.02 -3.45 -4.08
CA LEU A 149 -9.35 -2.30 -4.71
C LEU A 149 -9.33 -1.07 -3.80
N VAL A 150 -10.39 -0.87 -2.99
CA VAL A 150 -10.44 0.25 -2.02
C VAL A 150 -9.33 0.15 -0.97
N ASN A 151 -8.81 -1.04 -0.69
CA ASN A 151 -7.73 -1.26 0.28
C ASN A 151 -6.35 -1.31 -0.38
N PHE A 152 -6.22 -0.95 -1.65
CA PHE A 152 -4.94 -0.96 -2.35
C PHE A 152 -4.50 0.44 -2.76
N SER A 153 -3.24 0.78 -2.48
CA SER A 153 -2.63 2.03 -2.94
C SER A 153 -1.36 1.78 -3.71
N LEU A 154 -1.02 2.68 -4.62
CA LEU A 154 0.23 2.62 -5.36
C LEU A 154 1.32 3.37 -4.58
N MET A 155 2.43 2.68 -4.27
CA MET A 155 3.55 3.29 -3.55
C MET A 155 4.89 2.83 -4.08
N GLN A 156 5.93 3.60 -3.77
CA GLN A 156 7.31 3.27 -4.08
C GLN A 156 7.72 1.96 -3.39
N SER A 157 8.15 0.96 -4.18
CA SER A 157 8.50 -0.37 -3.65
C SER A 157 9.88 -0.39 -2.98
N MET A 158 10.76 0.53 -3.36
CA MET A 158 12.13 0.61 -2.84
C MET A 158 12.24 1.60 -1.69
N GLY A 159 13.23 1.39 -0.83
CA GLY A 159 13.31 2.06 0.47
C GLY A 159 12.53 1.33 1.57
N ASN A 160 11.64 0.39 1.19
CA ASN A 160 10.99 -0.59 2.06
C ASN A 160 10.12 0.06 3.15
N MET A 161 9.32 1.06 2.78
CA MET A 161 8.31 1.66 3.67
C MET A 161 7.29 0.61 4.15
N GLN A 162 7.06 -0.44 3.37
CA GLN A 162 6.22 -1.59 3.74
C GLN A 162 6.72 -2.27 5.01
N ARG A 163 8.05 -2.31 5.24
CA ARG A 163 8.62 -2.82 6.49
C ARG A 163 8.36 -1.89 7.67
N VAL A 164 8.46 -0.57 7.48
CA VAL A 164 8.15 0.42 8.55
C VAL A 164 6.69 0.28 8.98
N LYS A 165 5.78 0.18 8.00
CA LYS A 165 4.37 -0.11 8.21
C LYS A 165 4.15 -1.44 8.92
N SER A 166 4.81 -2.50 8.46
CA SER A 166 4.72 -3.82 9.09
C SER A 166 5.15 -3.77 10.55
N GLU A 167 6.32 -3.19 10.84
CA GLU A 167 6.90 -3.12 12.19
C GLU A 167 6.03 -2.32 13.18
N GLY A 168 5.40 -1.23 12.74
CA GLY A 168 4.62 -0.35 13.62
C GLY A 168 5.51 0.40 14.61
N LEU A 169 4.94 0.88 15.72
CA LEU A 169 5.64 1.84 16.60
C LEU A 169 6.63 1.15 17.54
N LYS A 170 6.25 -0.05 18.03
CA LYS A 170 7.02 -0.84 19.01
C LYS A 170 7.20 -2.29 18.57
N CYS A 171 7.45 -2.52 17.28
CA CYS A 171 7.55 -3.87 16.72
C CYS A 171 6.27 -4.69 16.99
N GLU A 172 5.11 -4.08 16.73
CA GLU A 172 3.79 -4.69 16.93
C GLU A 172 3.45 -5.68 15.80
N TRP A 173 4.13 -5.56 14.65
CA TRP A 173 3.99 -6.46 13.50
C TRP A 173 2.53 -6.64 13.04
N PHE A 174 1.77 -5.55 13.11
CA PHE A 174 0.33 -5.49 12.82
C PHE A 174 -0.01 -4.67 11.57
N ASP A 175 0.99 -4.37 10.73
CA ASP A 175 0.79 -3.67 9.45
C ASP A 175 0.05 -2.32 9.63
N ARG A 176 0.66 -1.47 10.47
CA ARG A 176 0.13 -0.22 11.03
C ARG A 176 0.27 0.96 10.04
N LEU A 177 -0.72 1.13 9.16
CA LEU A 177 -0.73 2.25 8.20
C LEU A 177 -0.71 3.60 8.91
N ASP A 178 -1.46 3.74 9.99
CA ASP A 178 -1.51 4.94 10.82
C ASP A 178 -0.12 5.30 11.37
N THR A 179 0.66 4.33 11.83
CA THR A 179 2.05 4.55 12.24
C THR A 179 2.97 4.92 11.07
N LEU A 180 2.77 4.35 9.88
CA LEU A 180 3.50 4.78 8.69
C LEU A 180 3.22 6.27 8.39
N ILE A 181 1.96 6.68 8.42
CA ILE A 181 1.54 8.08 8.21
C ILE A 181 2.15 8.98 9.28
N TYR A 182 2.17 8.57 10.55
CA TYR A 182 2.85 9.30 11.62
C TYR A 182 4.36 9.50 11.33
N PHE A 183 5.08 8.47 10.89
CA PHE A 183 6.50 8.61 10.57
C PHE A 183 6.75 9.46 9.31
N LEU A 184 5.85 9.42 8.33
CA LEU A 184 5.90 10.34 7.19
C LEU A 184 5.67 11.79 7.64
N ASP A 185 4.72 12.04 8.54
CA ASP A 185 4.52 13.38 9.14
C ASP A 185 5.76 13.86 9.89
N CYS A 186 6.39 13.01 10.72
CA CYS A 186 7.67 13.32 11.36
C CYS A 186 8.77 13.67 10.34
N TYR A 187 8.81 12.98 9.20
CA TYR A 187 9.74 13.30 8.11
C TYR A 187 9.47 14.69 7.53
N TYR A 188 8.23 14.99 7.12
CA TYR A 188 7.90 16.27 6.50
C TYR A 188 8.02 17.47 7.44
N ARG A 189 7.74 17.29 8.75
CA ARG A 189 7.96 18.33 9.77
C ARG A 189 9.42 18.47 10.20
N GLY A 190 10.30 17.57 9.77
CA GLY A 190 11.70 17.56 10.19
C GLY A 190 11.90 17.23 11.67
N ASP A 191 11.05 16.39 12.26
CA ASP A 191 11.14 15.97 13.66
C ASP A 191 12.52 15.33 13.95
N PRO A 192 13.35 15.93 14.82
CA PRO A 192 14.72 15.46 15.05
C PRO A 192 14.79 14.06 15.64
N ASN A 193 13.73 13.58 16.31
CA ASN A 193 13.71 12.28 16.97
C ASN A 193 13.26 11.15 16.03
N ASN A 194 12.43 11.46 15.03
CA ASN A 194 11.70 10.45 14.27
C ASN A 194 11.79 10.58 12.75
N LYS A 195 12.28 11.69 12.18
CA LYS A 195 12.30 11.91 10.71
C LYS A 195 13.01 10.81 9.92
N ASP A 196 14.03 10.17 10.51
CA ASP A 196 14.80 9.12 9.84
C ASP A 196 14.15 7.73 9.94
N LYS A 197 13.07 7.57 10.71
CA LYS A 197 12.39 6.27 10.88
C LYS A 197 11.82 5.72 9.59
N ILE A 198 11.36 6.58 8.68
CA ILE A 198 10.85 6.16 7.38
C ILE A 198 11.91 5.45 6.52
N PHE A 199 13.20 5.70 6.79
CA PHE A 199 14.32 5.10 6.08
C PHE A 199 14.88 3.84 6.76
N SER A 200 14.36 3.42 7.92
CA SER A 200 14.90 2.26 8.66
C SER A 200 14.79 0.94 7.89
N GLY A 201 13.85 0.85 6.95
CA GLY A 201 13.70 -0.29 6.04
C GLY A 201 14.70 -0.30 4.88
N SER A 202 15.36 0.82 4.58
CA SER A 202 16.22 0.99 3.40
C SER A 202 17.55 0.28 3.60
N ALA A 203 17.82 -0.74 2.76
CA ALA A 203 19.02 -1.57 2.89
C ALA A 203 20.32 -0.92 2.36
N CYS A 204 20.23 0.07 1.46
CA CYS A 204 21.40 0.75 0.90
C CYS A 204 21.16 2.24 0.69
N ARG A 205 22.24 3.00 0.49
CA ARG A 205 22.23 4.45 0.28
C ARG A 205 21.36 4.87 -0.90
N ASP A 206 21.47 4.17 -2.03
CA ASP A 206 20.72 4.51 -3.25
C ASP A 206 19.21 4.37 -3.03
N ASN A 207 18.79 3.31 -2.33
CA ASN A 207 17.38 3.13 -1.95
C ASN A 207 16.86 4.26 -1.05
N LYS A 208 17.70 4.78 -0.15
CA LYS A 208 17.36 5.93 0.69
C LYS A 208 17.19 7.20 -0.17
N ILE A 209 18.12 7.46 -1.09
CA ILE A 209 18.09 8.62 -1.98
C ILE A 209 16.82 8.60 -2.85
N ALA A 210 16.53 7.48 -3.51
CA ALA A 210 15.33 7.37 -4.34
C ALA A 210 14.03 7.51 -3.53
N LEU A 211 13.99 6.96 -2.31
CA LEU A 211 12.84 7.17 -1.43
C LEU A 211 12.71 8.64 -1.02
N GLU A 212 13.81 9.32 -0.72
CA GLU A 212 13.81 10.74 -0.38
C GLU A 212 13.36 11.62 -1.56
N GLU A 213 13.80 11.33 -2.78
CA GLU A 213 13.35 12.02 -4.01
C GLU A 213 11.86 11.79 -4.26
N TYR A 214 11.39 10.56 -4.09
CA TYR A 214 9.96 10.24 -4.16
C TYR A 214 9.15 11.05 -3.13
N LEU A 215 9.58 11.09 -1.86
CA LEU A 215 8.87 11.85 -0.82
C LEU A 215 8.92 13.37 -1.08
N LYS A 216 10.02 13.90 -1.60
CA LYS A 216 10.13 15.33 -1.99
C LYS A 216 9.22 15.73 -3.15
N SER A 217 8.68 14.78 -3.91
CA SER A 217 7.68 15.07 -4.96
C SER A 217 6.30 15.47 -4.40
N PHE A 218 6.11 15.35 -3.08
CA PHE A 218 4.90 15.79 -2.37
C PHE A 218 5.21 17.01 -1.50
N SER A 219 4.25 17.93 -1.37
CA SER A 219 4.47 19.17 -0.60
C SER A 219 4.40 18.98 0.93
N GLY A 220 4.02 17.79 1.41
CA GLY A 220 3.84 17.47 2.82
C GLY A 220 2.96 16.24 3.03
N ILE A 221 2.69 15.88 4.28
CA ILE A 221 1.90 14.68 4.62
C ILE A 221 0.48 14.74 4.06
N ASN A 222 -0.19 15.89 4.14
CA ASN A 222 -1.55 16.05 3.60
C ASN A 222 -1.59 15.85 2.07
N ASP A 223 -0.60 16.40 1.34
CA ASP A 223 -0.50 16.21 -0.11
C ASP A 223 -0.20 14.75 -0.46
N TYR A 224 0.69 14.11 0.29
CA TYR A 224 0.97 12.68 0.15
C TYR A 224 -0.30 11.84 0.36
N CYS A 225 -0.98 12.00 1.49
CA CYS A 225 -2.18 11.21 1.81
C CYS A 225 -3.33 11.50 0.84
N LYS A 226 -3.50 12.75 0.40
CA LYS A 226 -4.50 13.10 -0.61
C LYS A 226 -4.23 12.43 -1.96
N LYS A 227 -2.98 12.40 -2.41
CA LYS A 227 -2.58 11.86 -3.73
C LYS A 227 -2.42 10.33 -3.73
N ILE A 228 -2.00 9.75 -2.62
CA ILE A 228 -1.71 8.31 -2.50
C ILE A 228 -2.90 7.56 -1.94
N TYR A 229 -3.48 8.05 -0.85
CA TYR A 229 -4.53 7.35 -0.10
C TYR A 229 -5.93 7.92 -0.34
N PHE A 230 -6.06 9.07 -1.02
CA PHE A 230 -7.35 9.67 -1.36
C PHE A 230 -8.20 10.05 -0.14
N ILE A 231 -7.56 10.44 0.96
CA ILE A 231 -8.20 10.86 2.22
C ILE A 231 -7.98 12.35 2.49
N ASP A 232 -8.86 12.95 3.30
CA ASP A 232 -8.78 14.35 3.70
C ASP A 232 -7.81 14.61 4.87
N GLU A 233 -7.57 15.89 5.15
CA GLU A 233 -6.63 16.30 6.19
C GLU A 233 -7.10 15.97 7.61
N ASP A 234 -8.41 15.86 7.85
CA ASP A 234 -8.94 15.60 9.18
C ASP A 234 -8.72 14.14 9.56
N LEU A 235 -9.00 13.21 8.65
CA LEU A 235 -8.65 11.81 8.84
C LEU A 235 -7.12 11.61 8.92
N VAL A 236 -6.33 12.37 8.17
CA VAL A 236 -4.86 12.34 8.30
C VAL A 236 -4.42 12.71 9.72
N LYS A 237 -4.99 13.75 10.33
CA LYS A 237 -4.67 14.13 11.73
C LYS A 237 -5.05 13.03 12.71
N GLU A 238 -6.19 12.38 12.52
CA GLU A 238 -6.63 11.28 13.38
C GLU A 238 -5.69 10.06 13.27
N LEU A 239 -5.29 9.70 12.04
CA LEU A 239 -4.33 8.63 11.78
C LEU A 239 -2.96 8.95 12.40
N ILE A 240 -2.46 10.18 12.27
CA ILE A 240 -1.20 10.61 12.91
C ILE A 240 -1.28 10.46 14.44
N ASN A 241 -2.37 10.96 15.05
CA ASN A 241 -2.57 10.91 16.51
C ASN A 241 -2.75 9.47 17.05
N ASN A 242 -3.30 8.56 16.23
CA ASN A 242 -3.40 7.15 16.59
C ASN A 242 -2.07 6.41 16.38
N GLY A 243 -1.43 6.64 15.23
CA GLY A 243 -0.18 6.01 14.82
C GLY A 243 1.03 6.37 15.68
N SER A 244 0.96 7.52 16.39
CA SER A 244 1.96 7.92 17.38
C SER A 244 1.85 7.18 18.71
N LYS A 245 0.89 6.26 18.85
CA LYS A 245 0.62 5.51 20.09
C LYS A 245 0.65 3.99 19.83
N PRO A 246 1.17 3.22 20.79
CA PRO A 246 1.09 1.76 20.73
C PRO A 246 -0.36 1.28 20.94
N ILE A 247 -0.67 0.09 20.42
CA ILE A 247 -1.92 -0.63 20.70
C ILE A 247 -1.67 -1.57 21.89
N ASN A 248 -2.25 -1.26 23.03
CA ASN A 248 -2.11 -2.07 24.25
C ASN A 248 -3.45 -2.62 24.77
N THR A 249 -4.58 -2.04 24.37
CA THR A 249 -5.90 -2.42 24.88
C THR A 249 -6.89 -2.78 23.77
N VAL A 250 -8.05 -3.32 24.17
CA VAL A 250 -9.15 -3.66 23.25
C VAL A 250 -9.72 -2.39 22.62
N GLU A 251 -9.74 -1.29 23.37
CA GLU A 251 -10.18 0.03 22.89
C GLU A 251 -9.22 0.58 21.82
N ASP A 252 -7.90 0.42 22.02
CA ASP A 252 -6.90 0.86 21.04
C ASP A 252 -7.09 0.15 19.69
N ILE A 253 -7.28 -1.17 19.70
CA ILE A 253 -7.49 -1.92 18.45
C ILE A 253 -8.87 -1.67 17.85
N SER A 254 -9.90 -1.44 18.67
CA SER A 254 -11.23 -1.05 18.21
C SER A 254 -11.17 0.30 17.48
N LYS A 255 -10.46 1.27 18.04
CA LYS A 255 -10.22 2.57 17.41
C LYS A 255 -9.44 2.45 16.10
N TYR A 256 -8.42 1.59 16.06
CA TYR A 256 -7.69 1.33 14.82
C TYR A 256 -8.59 0.77 13.71
N MET A 257 -9.52 -0.14 14.06
CA MET A 257 -10.52 -0.65 13.12
C MET A 257 -11.50 0.45 12.66
N ASP A 258 -11.92 1.36 13.54
CA ASP A 258 -12.78 2.49 13.15
C ASP A 258 -12.11 3.41 12.14
N LEU A 259 -10.82 3.73 12.36
CA LEU A 259 -10.03 4.53 11.43
C LEU A 259 -9.87 3.85 10.06
N ALA A 260 -9.69 2.53 10.04
CA ALA A 260 -9.64 1.77 8.78
C ALA A 260 -10.98 1.84 8.02
N LEU A 261 -12.11 1.73 8.73
CA LEU A 261 -13.45 1.84 8.13
C LEU A 261 -13.71 3.23 7.55
N GLU A 262 -13.37 4.30 8.27
CA GLU A 262 -13.51 5.67 7.75
C GLU A 262 -12.56 5.93 6.57
N PHE A 263 -11.33 5.43 6.63
CA PHE A 263 -10.39 5.47 5.52
C PHE A 263 -10.97 4.87 4.24
N TRP A 264 -11.51 3.66 4.32
CA TRP A 264 -12.08 3.01 3.14
C TRP A 264 -13.32 3.72 2.64
N LYS A 265 -14.13 4.30 3.53
CA LYS A 265 -15.29 5.10 3.14
C LYS A 265 -14.90 6.33 2.33
N GLN A 266 -13.98 7.16 2.84
CA GLN A 266 -13.50 8.34 2.10
C GLN A 266 -12.85 7.96 0.77
N LYS A 267 -12.00 6.93 0.79
CA LYS A 267 -11.32 6.45 -0.41
C LYS A 267 -12.33 5.95 -1.44
N GLU A 268 -13.31 5.14 -1.04
CA GLU A 268 -14.37 4.64 -1.92
C GLU A 268 -15.15 5.79 -2.60
N GLU A 269 -15.54 6.82 -1.84
CA GLU A 269 -16.20 8.02 -2.39
C GLU A 269 -15.32 8.71 -3.45
N LYS A 270 -14.03 8.87 -3.16
CA LYS A 270 -13.09 9.46 -4.12
C LYS A 270 -12.92 8.60 -5.37
N LEU A 271 -12.85 7.28 -5.22
CA LEU A 271 -12.72 6.35 -6.34
C LEU A 271 -13.92 6.39 -7.28
N LYS A 272 -15.13 6.56 -6.75
CA LYS A 272 -16.35 6.73 -7.56
C LYS A 272 -16.27 7.99 -8.44
N SER A 273 -15.76 9.09 -7.89
CA SER A 273 -15.60 10.35 -8.65
C SER A 273 -14.66 10.24 -9.85
N PHE A 274 -13.62 9.38 -9.78
CA PHE A 274 -12.73 9.15 -10.91
C PHE A 274 -13.41 8.41 -12.06
N ASN A 275 -14.33 7.49 -11.75
CA ASN A 275 -15.07 6.73 -12.76
C ASN A 275 -16.19 7.55 -13.41
N GLU A 276 -16.85 8.43 -12.66
CA GLU A 276 -17.89 9.32 -13.20
C GLU A 276 -17.33 10.30 -14.23
N GLY A 277 -16.12 10.82 -13.99
CA GLY A 277 -15.41 11.68 -14.94
C GLY A 277 -14.90 10.98 -16.21
N GLN A 278 -15.11 9.66 -16.35
CA GLN A 278 -14.80 8.90 -17.57
C GLN A 278 -16.05 8.43 -18.34
N ARG A 279 -17.27 8.80 -17.89
CA ARG A 279 -18.48 8.54 -18.67
C ARG A 279 -18.53 9.54 -19.84
N PRO A 280 -18.70 9.07 -21.09
CA PRO A 280 -18.83 9.94 -22.26
C PRO A 280 -20.06 10.85 -22.19
#